data_AF-A0A9R0ITK2-F1
#
_entry.id   AF-A0A9R0ITK2-F1
#
_cell.length_a   1.000
_cell.length_b   1.000
_cell.length_c   1.000
_cell.angle_alpha   90.00
_cell.angle_beta   90.00
_cell.angle_gamma   90.00
#
_symmetry.space_group_name_H-M   'P 1'
#
loop_
_entity.id
_entity.type
_entity.pdbx_description
1 polymer ?
#
loop_
_entity_poly.entity_id
_entity_poly.type
_entity_poly.pdbx_seq_one_letter_code
_entity_poly.pdbx_strand_id
1 'polypeptide(L)'
;MGEINDVKKMLSKCFHMKDLGELAYFLDMKIDRYDHGFFVSQRKYTFKLQKEFGMNTSSPLKLPMDVHLKLTPEKGDPLPDPKMYQRILGKLIYLTITRPDITFTVHILSYFMQHPTTVHMQEARRLLRYLVYIANQGILLASSSSAQLTTYCDND
;
A
#
# COMPACT_ATOMS: atom_id res chain seq x y z
N MET A 1 -6.77 -13.98 -25.36
CA MET A 1 -5.84 -15.03 -24.87
C MET A 1 -4.80 -15.45 -25.90
N GLY A 2 -5.09 -15.44 -27.22
CA GLY A 2 -4.11 -15.80 -28.26
C GLY A 2 -2.83 -14.93 -28.23
N GLU A 3 -2.99 -13.60 -28.20
CA GLU A 3 -1.85 -12.67 -28.20
C GLU A 3 -0.90 -12.85 -27.00
N ILE A 4 -1.45 -13.07 -25.79
CA ILE A 4 -0.63 -13.33 -24.59
C ILE A 4 0.21 -14.61 -24.78
N ASN A 5 -0.38 -15.66 -25.37
CA ASN A 5 0.34 -16.90 -25.62
C ASN A 5 1.42 -16.73 -26.69
N ASP A 6 1.19 -15.89 -27.70
CA ASP A 6 2.18 -15.62 -28.74
C ASP A 6 3.35 -14.80 -28.18
N VAL A 7 3.08 -13.82 -27.31
CA VAL A 7 4.11 -13.08 -26.58
C VAL A 7 4.90 -14.01 -25.65
N LYS A 8 4.24 -14.90 -24.91
CA LYS A 8 4.91 -15.91 -24.08
C LYS A 8 5.84 -16.79 -24.91
N LYS A 9 5.39 -17.28 -26.07
CA LYS A 9 6.21 -18.09 -26.98
C LYS A 9 7.41 -17.30 -27.49
N MET A 10 7.21 -16.06 -27.93
CA MET A 10 8.29 -15.19 -28.39
C MET A 10 9.34 -15.00 -27.29
N LEU A 11 8.93 -14.64 -26.07
CA LEU A 11 9.84 -14.43 -24.95
C LEU A 11 10.59 -15.70 -24.57
N SER A 12 9.93 -16.87 -24.60
CA SER A 12 10.57 -18.15 -24.28
C SER A 12 11.71 -18.56 -25.23
N LYS A 13 11.74 -18.02 -26.46
CA LYS A 13 12.84 -18.25 -27.40
C LYS A 13 14.11 -17.48 -27.02
N CYS A 14 13.94 -16.30 -26.41
CA CYS A 14 15.04 -15.41 -26.04
C CYS A 14 15.48 -15.59 -24.58
N PHE A 15 14.56 -16.01 -23.71
CA PHE A 15 14.75 -16.07 -22.26
C PHE A 15 14.34 -17.42 -21.70
N HIS A 16 15.09 -17.92 -20.72
CA HIS A 16 14.66 -19.07 -19.93
C HIS A 16 13.46 -18.66 -19.06
N MET A 17 12.26 -19.07 -19.49
CA MET A 17 11.00 -18.65 -18.89
C MET A 17 10.18 -19.85 -18.45
N LYS A 18 9.53 -19.73 -17.30
CA LYS A 18 8.53 -20.69 -16.82
C LYS A 18 7.17 -19.99 -16.76
N ASP A 19 6.18 -20.57 -17.44
CA ASP A 19 4.79 -20.13 -17.27
C ASP A 19 4.25 -20.68 -15.95
N LEU A 20 3.87 -19.79 -15.04
CA LEU A 20 3.28 -20.14 -13.76
C LEU A 20 1.74 -20.24 -13.85
N GLY A 21 1.19 -20.10 -15.06
CA GLY A 21 -0.23 -20.15 -15.32
C GLY A 21 -0.91 -18.84 -14.95
N GLU A 22 -2.09 -18.94 -14.36
CA GLU A 22 -2.87 -17.78 -13.98
C GLU A 22 -2.25 -17.01 -12.80
N LEU A 23 -2.16 -15.69 -12.95
CA LEU A 23 -1.64 -14.78 -11.94
C LEU A 23 -2.48 -14.78 -10.66
N ALA A 24 -2.04 -15.50 -9.62
CA ALA A 24 -2.67 -15.50 -8.30
C ALA A 24 -1.96 -14.60 -7.29
N TYR A 25 -0.63 -14.47 -7.41
CA TYR A 25 0.20 -13.65 -6.55
C TYR A 25 1.32 -12.96 -7.34
N PHE A 26 1.56 -11.68 -7.02
CA PHE A 26 2.67 -10.91 -7.58
C PHE A 26 3.10 -9.82 -6.60
N LEU A 27 4.39 -9.77 -6.25
CA LEU A 27 4.94 -8.79 -5.30
C LEU A 27 4.08 -8.63 -4.02
N ASP A 28 3.81 -9.74 -3.32
CA ASP A 28 2.95 -9.76 -2.12
C ASP A 28 1.47 -9.30 -2.32
N MET A 29 1.06 -8.95 -3.54
CA MET A 29 -0.34 -8.74 -3.90
C MET A 29 -0.99 -10.08 -4.24
N LYS A 30 -2.15 -10.35 -3.65
CA LYS A 30 -3.06 -11.44 -4.02
C LYS A 30 -4.06 -10.91 -5.02
N ILE A 31 -4.29 -11.67 -6.09
CA ILE A 31 -5.27 -11.36 -7.12
C ILE A 31 -6.31 -12.48 -7.12
N ASP A 32 -7.51 -12.15 -6.66
CA ASP A 32 -8.67 -13.02 -6.72
C ASP A 32 -9.52 -12.61 -7.94
N ARG A 33 -9.81 -13.56 -8.85
CA ARG A 33 -10.65 -13.31 -10.02
C ARG A 33 -12.10 -13.62 -9.72
N TYR A 34 -12.98 -12.78 -10.24
CA TYR A 34 -14.42 -12.97 -10.23
C TYR A 34 -14.98 -12.60 -11.61
N ASP A 35 -16.18 -13.05 -11.92
CA ASP A 35 -16.85 -12.72 -13.19
C ASP A 35 -17.03 -11.20 -13.39
N HIS A 36 -17.15 -10.46 -12.28
CA HIS A 36 -17.32 -9.02 -12.24
C HIS A 36 -16.01 -8.23 -12.05
N GLY A 37 -14.83 -8.87 -12.13
CA GLY A 37 -13.53 -8.18 -12.09
C GLY A 37 -12.46 -8.87 -11.23
N PHE A 38 -11.45 -8.09 -10.82
CA PHE A 38 -10.32 -8.58 -10.02
C PHE A 38 -10.30 -7.91 -8.65
N PHE A 39 -10.26 -8.69 -7.58
CA PHE A 39 -9.97 -8.17 -6.26
C PHE A 39 -8.48 -8.29 -5.97
N VAL A 40 -7.82 -7.15 -5.78
CA VAL A 40 -6.39 -7.06 -5.49
C VAL A 40 -6.22 -6.69 -4.02
N SER A 41 -5.50 -7.52 -3.26
CA SER A 41 -5.28 -7.27 -1.83
C SER A 41 -3.86 -7.58 -1.39
N GLN A 42 -3.36 -6.86 -0.38
CA GLN A 42 -2.05 -7.10 0.23
C GLN A 42 -2.18 -7.67 1.65
N ARG A 43 -3.22 -8.47 1.93
CA ARG A 43 -3.51 -9.03 3.28
C ARG A 43 -2.28 -9.66 3.93
N LYS A 44 -1.58 -10.56 3.21
CA LYS A 44 -0.37 -11.23 3.73
C LYS A 44 0.73 -10.23 4.10
N TYR A 45 0.91 -9.19 3.28
CA TYR A 45 1.87 -8.13 3.54
C TYR A 45 1.48 -7.29 4.77
N THR A 46 0.21 -6.93 4.92
CA THR A 46 -0.31 -6.22 6.10
C THR A 46 -0.05 -7.01 7.39
N PHE A 47 -0.26 -8.34 7.38
CA PHE A 47 0.08 -9.19 8.52
C PHE A 47 1.60 -9.25 8.80
N LYS A 48 2.44 -9.31 7.76
CA LYS A 48 3.90 -9.22 7.92
C LYS A 48 4.30 -7.89 8.57
N LEU A 49 3.73 -6.78 8.12
CA LEU A 49 3.95 -5.44 8.66
C LEU A 49 3.60 -5.36 10.15
N GLN A 50 2.42 -5.88 10.52
CA GLN A 50 1.96 -5.90 11.90
C GLN A 50 2.91 -6.71 12.79
N LYS A 51 3.35 -7.88 12.32
CA LYS A 51 4.30 -8.73 13.06
C LYS A 51 5.66 -8.07 13.22
N GLU A 52 6.19 -7.47 12.15
CA GLU A 52 7.50 -6.82 12.13
C GLU A 52 7.57 -5.65 13.12
N PHE A 53 6.50 -4.87 13.25
CA PHE A 53 6.46 -3.71 14.13
C PHE A 53 5.74 -3.95 15.47
N GLY A 54 5.45 -5.20 15.82
CA GLY A 54 4.89 -5.55 17.14
C GLY A 54 3.44 -5.11 17.35
N MET A 55 2.64 -5.02 16.29
CA MET A 55 1.26 -4.51 16.34
C MET A 55 0.21 -5.58 16.62
N ASN A 56 0.60 -6.86 16.62
CA ASN A 56 -0.32 -8.01 16.72
C ASN A 56 -1.18 -8.00 18.00
N THR A 57 -0.69 -7.39 19.08
CA THR A 57 -1.38 -7.27 20.38
C THR A 57 -1.90 -5.85 20.65
N SER A 58 -1.74 -4.93 19.70
CA SER A 58 -2.16 -3.55 19.86
C SER A 58 -3.68 -3.42 19.74
N SER A 59 -4.27 -2.55 20.56
CA SER A 59 -5.69 -2.23 20.42
C SER A 59 -5.96 -1.54 19.08
N PRO A 60 -6.94 -2.03 18.30
CA PRO A 60 -7.24 -1.50 16.98
C PRO A 60 -7.77 -0.07 17.08
N LEU A 61 -7.41 0.75 16.09
CA LEU A 61 -7.96 2.10 15.93
C LEU A 61 -8.85 2.15 14.70
N LYS A 62 -9.94 2.92 14.79
CA LYS A 62 -10.91 3.08 13.68
C LYS A 62 -10.54 4.17 12.68
N LEU A 63 -9.60 5.05 13.04
CA LEU A 63 -9.17 6.17 12.22
C LEU A 63 -7.66 6.14 11.99
N PRO A 64 -7.19 6.36 10.74
CA PRO A 64 -5.77 6.31 10.40
C PRO A 64 -4.99 7.49 10.98
N MET A 65 -5.64 8.64 11.18
CA MET A 65 -5.07 9.88 11.71
C MET A 65 -6.13 10.64 12.50
N ASP A 66 -5.72 11.53 13.39
CA ASP A 66 -6.62 12.48 14.05
C ASP A 66 -6.95 13.66 13.12
N VAL A 67 -8.24 13.97 12.97
CA VAL A 67 -8.73 15.01 12.05
C VAL A 67 -8.30 16.41 12.48
N HIS A 68 -8.06 16.63 13.78
CA HIS A 68 -7.67 17.94 14.31
C HIS A 68 -6.15 18.09 14.48
N LEU A 69 -5.38 17.03 14.22
CA LEU A 69 -3.95 17.06 14.42
C LEU A 69 -3.25 17.76 13.26
N LYS A 70 -2.64 18.90 13.56
CA LYS A 70 -1.65 19.54 12.69
C LYS A 70 -0.26 19.02 13.07
N LEU A 71 0.37 18.33 12.14
CA LEU A 71 1.77 17.94 12.23
C LEU A 71 2.64 19.09 11.73
N THR A 72 3.66 19.47 12.52
CA THR A 72 4.62 20.49 12.15
C THR A 72 6.04 19.99 12.45
N PRO A 73 7.06 20.48 11.74
CA PRO A 73 8.45 20.05 11.94
C PRO A 73 8.95 20.25 13.38
N GLU A 74 8.46 21.28 14.08
CA GLU A 74 8.93 21.65 15.42
C GLU A 74 8.24 20.88 16.55
N LYS A 75 7.21 20.07 16.24
CA LYS A 75 6.40 19.42 17.26
C LYS A 75 7.03 18.11 17.72
N GLY A 76 7.39 18.05 19.00
CA GLY A 76 8.04 16.91 19.64
C GLY A 76 9.55 16.90 19.43
N ASP A 77 10.22 15.92 20.04
CA ASP A 77 11.68 15.83 20.00
C ASP A 77 12.16 15.16 18.71
N PRO A 78 13.23 15.65 18.06
CA PRO A 78 13.85 14.97 16.92
C PRO A 78 14.20 13.52 17.26
N LEU A 79 13.92 12.60 16.32
CA LEU A 79 14.33 11.21 16.51
C LEU A 79 15.85 11.09 16.37
N PRO A 80 16.54 10.39 17.31
CA PRO A 80 17.99 10.16 17.21
C PRO A 80 18.40 9.38 15.96
N ASP A 81 17.54 8.47 15.49
CA ASP A 81 17.73 7.72 14.25
C ASP A 81 16.43 7.72 13.41
N PRO A 82 16.42 8.37 12.23
CA PRO A 82 15.24 8.40 11.37
C PRO A 82 14.97 7.07 10.65
N LYS A 83 15.92 6.13 10.62
CA LYS A 83 15.81 4.88 9.83
C LYS A 83 14.58 4.06 10.18
N MET A 84 14.23 3.98 11.47
CA MET A 84 13.03 3.23 11.87
C MET A 84 11.76 3.86 11.28
N TYR A 85 11.67 5.18 11.31
CA TYR A 85 10.55 5.92 10.73
C TYR A 85 10.48 5.72 9.21
N GLN A 86 11.61 5.94 8.51
CA GLN A 86 11.72 5.76 7.07
C GLN A 86 11.35 4.33 6.64
N ARG A 87 11.77 3.31 7.40
CA ARG A 87 11.42 1.90 7.13
C ARG A 87 9.92 1.64 7.28
N ILE A 88 9.28 2.20 8.29
CA ILE A 88 7.81 2.11 8.46
C ILE A 88 7.12 2.76 7.26
N LEU A 89 7.51 3.99 6.92
CA LEU A 89 6.87 4.76 5.85
C LEU A 89 7.10 4.15 4.47
N GLY A 90 8.30 3.65 4.15
CA GLY A 90 8.55 2.96 2.88
C GLY A 90 7.64 1.74 2.71
N LYS A 91 7.40 1.00 3.78
CA LYS A 91 6.48 -0.15 3.75
C LYS A 91 5.01 0.27 3.66
N LEU A 92 4.63 1.38 4.26
CA LEU A 92 3.28 1.94 4.17
C LEU A 92 3.00 2.52 2.78
N ILE A 93 3.97 3.20 2.16
CA ILE A 93 3.89 3.66 0.75
C ILE A 93 3.64 2.48 -0.16
N TYR A 94 4.32 1.36 0.05
CA TYR A 94 4.06 0.16 -0.75
C TYR A 94 2.63 -0.39 -0.56
N LEU A 95 2.07 -0.25 0.65
CA LEU A 95 0.72 -0.70 0.96
C LEU A 95 -0.36 0.19 0.31
N THR A 96 -0.08 1.47 0.01
CA THR A 96 -1.07 2.37 -0.61
C THR A 96 -1.52 1.91 -1.98
N ILE A 97 -0.75 1.02 -2.64
CA ILE A 97 -1.12 0.40 -3.92
C ILE A 97 -2.49 -0.30 -3.83
N THR A 98 -2.81 -0.95 -2.71
CA THR A 98 -4.11 -1.64 -2.51
C THR A 98 -4.95 -1.02 -1.40
N ARG A 99 -4.47 0.05 -0.76
CA ARG A 99 -5.09 0.70 0.40
C ARG A 99 -5.21 2.22 0.20
N PRO A 100 -6.14 2.67 -0.66
CA PRO A 100 -6.34 4.10 -0.91
C PRO A 100 -6.81 4.87 0.33
N ASP A 101 -7.44 4.17 1.29
CA ASP A 101 -7.95 4.72 2.54
C ASP A 101 -6.84 5.26 3.47
N ILE A 102 -5.60 4.79 3.34
CA ILE A 102 -4.45 5.29 4.12
C ILE A 102 -3.59 6.31 3.37
N THR A 103 -3.81 6.49 2.07
CA THR A 103 -2.91 7.27 1.19
C THR A 103 -2.72 8.69 1.69
N PHE A 104 -3.79 9.35 2.15
CA PHE A 104 -3.72 10.70 2.70
C PHE A 104 -2.80 10.78 3.93
N THR A 105 -2.98 9.86 4.89
CA THR A 105 -2.16 9.80 6.11
C THR A 105 -0.69 9.51 5.78
N VAL A 106 -0.44 8.56 4.88
CA VAL A 106 0.93 8.21 4.44
C VAL A 106 1.59 9.39 3.74
N HIS A 107 0.84 10.12 2.90
CA HIS A 107 1.33 11.31 2.21
C HIS A 107 1.78 12.39 3.20
N ILE A 108 0.94 12.73 4.19
CA ILE A 108 1.30 13.71 5.22
C ILE A 108 2.55 13.28 5.98
N LEU A 109 2.60 12.03 6.44
CA LEU A 109 3.74 11.53 7.21
C LEU A 109 5.04 11.49 6.38
N SER A 110 4.94 11.32 5.06
CA SER A 110 6.11 11.26 4.18
C SER A 110 6.88 12.59 4.10
N TYR A 111 6.24 13.74 4.38
CA TYR A 111 6.92 15.04 4.45
C TYR A 111 8.03 15.08 5.51
N PHE A 112 7.92 14.26 6.56
CA PHE A 112 8.83 14.27 7.71
C PHE A 112 9.91 13.18 7.64
N MET A 113 10.17 12.58 6.47
CA MET A 113 11.14 11.48 6.34
C MET A 113 12.59 11.85 6.68
N GLN A 114 13.00 13.09 6.43
CA GLN A 114 14.39 13.54 6.66
C GLN A 114 14.64 13.86 8.13
N HIS A 115 13.71 14.56 8.78
CA HIS A 115 13.81 15.01 10.16
C HIS A 115 12.53 14.66 10.95
N PRO A 116 12.25 13.36 11.17
CA PRO A 116 11.09 12.94 11.95
C PRO A 116 11.28 13.27 13.44
N THR A 117 10.15 13.44 14.14
CA THR A 117 10.10 13.69 15.58
C THR A 117 9.36 12.54 16.28
N THR A 118 9.36 12.56 17.61
CA THR A 118 8.60 11.62 18.44
C THR A 118 7.10 11.63 18.09
N VAL A 119 6.54 12.81 17.77
CA VAL A 119 5.13 12.96 17.37
C VAL A 119 4.87 12.33 16.00
N HIS A 120 5.76 12.53 15.02
CA HIS A 120 5.66 11.87 13.72
C HIS A 120 5.69 10.33 13.86
N MET A 121 6.59 9.81 14.68
CA MET A 121 6.67 8.37 14.96
C MET A 121 5.39 7.83 15.65
N GLN A 122 4.80 8.60 16.58
CA GLN A 122 3.54 8.22 17.22
C GLN A 122 2.41 8.08 16.20
N GLU A 123 2.28 9.02 15.26
CA GLU A 123 1.27 8.94 14.20
C GLU A 123 1.54 7.82 13.19
N ALA A 124 2.80 7.55 12.86
CA ALA A 124 3.14 6.37 12.05
C ALA A 124 2.72 5.06 12.75
N ARG A 125 2.94 4.95 14.06
CA ARG A 125 2.47 3.80 14.86
C ARG A 125 0.94 3.76 14.98
N ARG A 126 0.28 4.90 15.06
CA ARG A 126 -1.19 5.00 15.03
C ARG A 126 -1.74 4.40 13.74
N LEU A 127 -1.15 4.76 12.60
CA LEU A 127 -1.55 4.21 11.31
C LEU A 127 -1.31 2.69 11.25
N LEU A 128 -0.20 2.18 11.79
CA LEU A 128 0.02 0.75 11.91
C LEU A 128 -1.07 0.04 12.75
N ARG A 129 -1.55 0.67 13.84
CA ARG A 129 -2.67 0.16 14.64
C ARG A 129 -4.01 0.21 13.90
N TYR A 130 -4.23 1.21 13.07
CA TYR A 130 -5.41 1.27 12.20
C TYR A 130 -5.45 0.07 11.24
N LEU A 131 -4.30 -0.34 10.70
CA LEU A 131 -4.20 -1.52 9.83
C LEU A 131 -4.58 -2.83 10.54
N VAL A 132 -4.46 -2.91 11.87
CA VAL A 132 -4.92 -4.07 12.67
C VAL A 132 -6.44 -4.22 12.60
N TYR A 133 -7.18 -3.09 12.56
CA TYR A 133 -8.64 -3.10 12.48
C TYR A 133 -9.17 -3.68 11.16
N ILE A 134 -8.44 -3.53 10.06
CA ILE A 134 -8.91 -3.81 8.69
C ILE A 134 -7.83 -4.47 7.81
N ALA A 135 -7.35 -5.63 8.25
CA ALA A 135 -6.28 -6.36 7.53
C ALA A 135 -6.71 -6.93 6.16
N ASN A 136 -8.03 -7.04 5.89
CA ASN A 136 -8.57 -7.75 4.74
C ASN A 136 -9.02 -6.84 3.59
N GLN A 137 -8.77 -5.53 3.69
CA GLN A 137 -9.11 -4.60 2.63
C GLN A 137 -8.21 -4.75 1.39
N GLY A 138 -8.76 -4.32 0.25
CA GLY A 138 -8.14 -4.33 -1.06
C GLY A 138 -8.97 -3.50 -2.03
N ILE A 139 -8.61 -3.55 -3.30
CA ILE A 139 -9.29 -2.82 -4.38
C ILE A 139 -10.00 -3.82 -5.29
N LEU A 140 -11.27 -3.55 -5.62
CA LEU A 140 -11.97 -4.24 -6.69
C LEU A 140 -11.78 -3.46 -7.99
N LEU A 141 -11.06 -4.06 -8.92
CA LEU A 141 -10.96 -3.63 -10.31
C LEU A 141 -12.12 -4.26 -11.08
N ALA A 142 -13.27 -3.59 -11.08
CA ALA A 142 -14.49 -4.09 -11.70
C ALA A 142 -14.33 -4.22 -13.22
N SER A 143 -14.89 -5.27 -13.81
CA SER A 143 -14.91 -5.47 -15.27
C SER A 143 -15.87 -4.50 -15.99
N SER A 144 -16.79 -3.91 -15.23
CA SER A 144 -17.71 -2.86 -15.69
C SER A 144 -17.80 -1.76 -14.64
N SER A 145 -17.78 -0.50 -15.07
CA SER A 145 -18.00 0.66 -14.22
C SER A 145 -18.86 1.68 -14.94
N SER A 146 -19.75 2.36 -14.22
CA SER A 146 -20.47 3.53 -14.74
C SER A 146 -19.59 4.79 -14.80
N ALA A 147 -18.39 4.74 -14.22
CA ALA A 147 -17.44 5.85 -14.25
C ALA A 147 -16.89 6.05 -15.68
N GLN A 148 -17.03 7.26 -16.21
CA GLN A 148 -16.42 7.66 -17.48
C GLN A 148 -15.06 8.30 -17.21
N LEU A 149 -14.00 7.79 -17.84
CA LEU A 149 -12.67 8.38 -17.80
C LEU A 149 -12.58 9.48 -18.86
N THR A 150 -12.56 10.73 -18.44
CA THR A 150 -12.31 11.87 -19.32
C THR A 150 -10.86 12.31 -19.17
N THR A 151 -10.08 12.21 -20.23
CA THR A 151 -8.67 12.64 -20.25
C THR A 151 -8.54 13.93 -21.06
N TYR A 152 -7.86 14.92 -20.49
CA TYR A 152 -7.47 16.15 -21.17
C TYR A 152 -5.96 16.10 -21.41
N CYS A 153 -5.52 16.44 -22.62
CA CYS A 153 -4.11 16.57 -22.95
C CYS A 153 -3.93 18.01 -23.43
N ASP A 154 -3.19 18.81 -22.66
CA ASP A 154 -2.76 20.14 -23.09
C ASP A 154 -1.35 20.01 -23.66
N ASN A 155 -1.06 20.78 -24.70
CA ASN A 155 0.25 20.81 -25.33
C ASN A 155 0.85 22.18 -25.06
N ASP A 156 1.89 22.25 -24.23
CA ASP A 156 2.68 23.47 -24.01
C ASP A 156 3.45 23.88 -25.28
#